data_AF-A0A5B9MA04-F1
#
_entry.id   AF-A0A5B9MA04-F1
#
_cell.length_a   1.000
_cell.length_b   1.000
_cell.length_c   1.000
_cell.angle_alpha   90.00
_cell.angle_beta   90.00
_cell.angle_gamma   90.00
#
_symmetry.space_group_name_H-M   'P 1'
#
loop_
_entity.id
_entity.type
_entity.pdbx_description
1 polymer ?
#
loop_
_entity_poly.entity_id
_entity_poly.type
_entity_poly.pdbx_seq_one_letter_code
_entity_poly.pdbx_strand_id
1 'polypeptide(L)'
;MRSTAAVLLVTVFTVTSFASNWPEFRGPSGDGQAGDADLPVAIDDSVVKWKTPIHGKGWSSPVVWGEQIWLTTATEDGTKMSVLCVDRKSGAIVHDKVLMENESPAFCHPMNSYATPTPVIEAGRVYIHFGSYLTACLDTANAEVIWKREDLECDHHRGPASSPILHDGKLFIAYDGYDVQYVVALDKETGETVWKKERQIDYGTNDGDRMKAYCTGHVITVNGQEQLVYPSAVATIAYDPSGGDTLWTVYHEGMNASARPLYGDGLVFITNGMGSMVAVRPDGKGDVTGTHIEWSGRKSVAKKSSQLLVDGLLYMNSDDGVVTARDPRTGDVVWQERAGGSFAASPIYAGGRIYAFSTEGDILTIKPGQDYQELAKTKLGDGFMASPAVVDDQLILRSKSHLYLIER
;
A
#
# COMPACT_ATOMS: atom_id res chain seq x y z
N MET A 1 55.37 11.39 48.53
CA MET A 1 53.89 11.38 48.34
C MET A 1 53.56 12.26 47.14
N ARG A 2 53.29 11.67 45.98
CA ARG A 2 52.66 12.35 44.84
C ARG A 2 51.48 11.47 44.45
N SER A 3 50.27 11.96 44.70
CA SER A 3 49.02 11.25 44.42
C SER A 3 48.53 11.70 43.06
N THR A 4 48.57 10.82 42.07
CA THR A 4 48.03 11.05 40.73
C THR A 4 46.56 10.61 40.77
N ALA A 5 45.63 11.55 40.69
CA ALA A 5 44.20 11.26 40.56
C ALA A 5 43.89 10.94 39.09
N ALA A 6 43.47 9.72 38.82
CA ALA A 6 42.95 9.33 37.51
C ALA A 6 41.46 9.69 37.44
N VAL A 7 41.11 10.59 36.52
CA VAL A 7 39.72 10.92 36.21
C VAL A 7 39.23 9.92 35.16
N LEU A 8 38.26 9.09 35.53
CA LEU A 8 37.60 8.15 34.64
C LEU A 8 36.50 8.90 33.87
N LEU A 9 36.71 9.17 32.58
CA LEU A 9 35.68 9.69 31.70
C LEU A 9 34.71 8.56 31.33
N VAL A 10 33.47 8.63 31.81
CA VAL A 10 32.39 7.72 31.39
C VAL A 10 31.70 8.36 30.19
N THR A 11 31.99 7.85 29.00
CA THR A 11 31.30 8.23 27.76
C THR A 11 29.94 7.52 27.72
N VAL A 12 28.87 8.28 27.94
CA VAL A 12 27.50 7.80 27.75
C VAL A 12 27.22 7.78 26.25
N PHE A 13 27.18 6.60 25.65
CA PHE A 13 26.62 6.43 24.31
C PHE A 13 25.09 6.52 24.43
N THR A 14 24.52 7.66 24.04
CA THR A 14 23.10 7.75 23.74
C THR A 14 22.85 6.95 22.46
N VAL A 15 22.27 5.76 22.61
CA VAL A 15 21.64 5.05 21.51
C VAL A 15 20.40 5.85 21.17
N THR A 16 20.49 6.75 20.19
CA THR A 16 19.31 7.28 19.52
C THR A 16 18.67 6.10 18.80
N SER A 17 17.65 5.50 19.41
CA SER A 17 16.73 4.62 18.71
C SER A 17 16.11 5.45 17.60
N PHE A 18 16.52 5.21 16.36
CA PHE A 18 15.75 5.71 15.23
C PHE A 18 14.41 4.99 15.31
N ALA A 19 13.32 5.74 15.51
CA ALA A 19 11.97 5.20 15.35
C ALA A 19 11.90 4.52 13.97
N SER A 20 11.30 3.34 13.89
CA SER A 20 11.05 2.74 12.59
C SER A 20 10.10 3.65 11.78
N ASN A 21 10.29 3.75 10.47
CA ASN A 21 9.39 4.54 9.62
C ASN A 21 8.48 3.59 8.83
N TRP A 22 7.31 4.09 8.45
CA TRP A 22 6.37 3.40 7.57
C TRP A 22 6.12 4.26 6.33
N PRO A 23 7.10 4.34 5.41
CA PRO A 23 7.19 5.43 4.46
C PRO A 23 6.21 5.36 3.29
N GLU A 24 5.69 4.19 2.95
CA GLU A 24 4.84 3.99 1.79
C GLU A 24 3.68 3.03 2.08
N PHE A 25 2.82 2.83 1.08
CA PHE A 25 1.73 1.85 1.14
C PHE A 25 2.27 0.46 1.47
N ARG A 26 1.79 -0.11 2.59
CA ARG A 26 2.23 -1.40 3.16
C ARG A 26 3.66 -1.42 3.72
N GLY A 27 4.21 -0.26 4.07
CA GLY A 27 5.41 -0.16 4.89
C GLY A 27 6.72 -0.17 4.12
N PRO A 28 7.85 -0.27 4.81
CA PRO A 28 9.18 -0.02 4.22
C PRO A 28 9.57 -1.01 3.12
N SER A 29 8.97 -2.20 3.11
CA SER A 29 9.15 -3.24 2.08
C SER A 29 7.93 -3.39 1.16
N GLY A 30 6.88 -2.58 1.33
CA GLY A 30 5.67 -2.65 0.51
C GLY A 30 4.86 -3.95 0.61
N ASP A 31 5.14 -4.78 1.60
CA ASP A 31 4.60 -6.14 1.74
C ASP A 31 3.80 -6.37 3.04
N GLY A 32 3.67 -5.36 3.90
CA GLY A 32 2.87 -5.41 5.13
C GLY A 32 3.55 -6.12 6.30
N GLN A 33 4.88 -6.29 6.25
CA GLN A 33 5.68 -6.83 7.35
C GLN A 33 6.07 -5.74 8.35
N ALA A 34 5.75 -5.94 9.62
CA ALA A 34 6.13 -5.05 10.73
C ALA A 34 7.09 -5.72 11.73
N GLY A 35 7.67 -6.87 11.37
CA GLY A 35 8.66 -7.57 12.19
C GLY A 35 8.11 -7.98 13.56
N ASP A 36 8.88 -7.71 14.61
CA ASP A 36 8.61 -8.16 15.99
C ASP A 36 7.77 -7.18 16.82
N ALA A 37 7.14 -6.17 16.19
CA ALA A 37 6.31 -5.16 16.87
C ALA A 37 5.29 -5.80 17.84
N ASP A 38 5.29 -5.34 19.10
CA ASP A 38 4.53 -5.94 20.20
C ASP A 38 3.11 -5.34 20.33
N LEU A 39 2.30 -5.56 19.31
CA LEU A 39 0.93 -5.03 19.26
C LEU A 39 -0.03 -5.79 20.21
N PRO A 40 -1.13 -5.16 20.69
CA PRO A 40 -2.19 -5.85 21.42
C PRO A 40 -2.82 -6.97 20.59
N VAL A 41 -3.14 -8.11 21.22
CA VAL A 41 -3.80 -9.23 20.54
C VAL A 41 -5.25 -8.88 20.18
N ALA A 42 -5.98 -8.32 21.13
CA ALA A 42 -7.34 -7.81 20.96
C ALA A 42 -7.27 -6.30 20.76
N ILE A 43 -7.89 -5.79 19.69
CA ILE A 43 -7.88 -4.36 19.35
C ILE A 43 -9.31 -3.83 19.45
N ASP A 44 -9.58 -3.09 20.51
CA ASP A 44 -10.84 -2.39 20.78
C ASP A 44 -10.54 -1.03 21.45
N ASP A 45 -11.57 -0.31 21.89
CA ASP A 45 -11.40 1.01 22.53
C ASP A 45 -10.48 1.00 23.77
N SER A 46 -10.25 -0.15 24.43
CA SER A 46 -9.41 -0.23 25.65
C SER A 46 -7.92 -0.03 25.39
N VAL A 47 -7.45 -0.26 24.15
CA VAL A 47 -6.05 -0.11 23.74
C VAL A 47 -5.81 1.11 22.85
N VAL A 48 -6.84 1.95 22.67
CA VAL A 48 -6.73 3.23 21.94
C VAL A 48 -6.06 4.27 22.83
N LYS A 49 -4.89 4.76 22.43
CA LYS A 49 -4.20 5.85 23.12
C LYS A 49 -4.80 7.21 22.80
N TRP A 50 -5.09 7.43 21.52
CA TRP A 50 -5.85 8.58 21.04
C TRP A 50 -6.60 8.22 19.77
N LYS A 51 -7.64 9.00 19.48
CA LYS A 51 -8.33 9.00 18.19
C LYS A 51 -8.65 10.41 17.75
N THR A 52 -8.51 10.66 16.47
CA THR A 52 -8.65 11.99 15.86
C THR A 52 -9.65 11.92 14.71
N PRO A 53 -10.73 12.72 14.74
CA PRO A 53 -11.65 12.82 13.61
C PRO A 53 -10.93 13.29 12.36
N ILE A 54 -11.18 12.61 11.24
CA ILE A 54 -10.66 12.96 9.92
C ILE A 54 -11.83 13.40 9.06
N HIS A 55 -11.75 14.63 8.52
CA HIS A 55 -12.82 15.17 7.68
C HIS A 55 -12.84 14.52 6.29
N GLY A 56 -13.98 14.60 5.62
CA GLY A 56 -14.14 14.12 4.25
C GLY A 56 -14.13 12.60 4.12
N LYS A 57 -13.75 12.13 2.94
CA LYS A 57 -13.67 10.73 2.55
C LYS A 57 -12.34 10.47 1.85
N GLY A 58 -11.56 9.53 2.37
CA GLY A 58 -10.29 9.12 1.77
C GLY A 58 -9.88 7.74 2.23
N TRP A 59 -9.33 6.93 1.31
CA TRP A 59 -8.90 5.56 1.59
C TRP A 59 -7.38 5.37 1.61
N SER A 60 -6.62 6.47 1.54
CA SER A 60 -5.17 6.38 1.72
C SER A 60 -4.79 5.81 3.08
N SER A 61 -3.80 4.93 3.06
CA SER A 61 -3.20 4.40 4.28
C SER A 61 -2.36 5.50 4.94
N PRO A 62 -2.24 5.51 6.28
CA PRO A 62 -1.30 6.40 6.94
C PRO A 62 0.13 6.02 6.53
N VAL A 63 0.98 7.02 6.28
CA VAL A 63 2.44 6.84 6.24
C VAL A 63 3.08 7.61 7.38
N VAL A 64 4.18 7.09 7.91
CA VAL A 64 4.78 7.60 9.14
C VAL A 64 6.27 7.86 8.95
N TRP A 65 6.71 9.06 9.31
CA TRP A 65 8.14 9.41 9.39
C TRP A 65 8.44 10.13 10.71
N GLY A 66 9.10 9.44 11.64
CA GLY A 66 9.25 9.89 13.02
C GLY A 66 7.89 10.14 13.69
N GLU A 67 7.65 11.37 14.14
CA GLU A 67 6.39 11.75 14.81
C GLU A 67 5.29 12.24 13.87
N GLN A 68 5.48 12.14 12.55
CA GLN A 68 4.52 12.66 11.58
C GLN A 68 3.74 11.54 10.92
N ILE A 69 2.41 11.57 11.03
CA ILE A 69 1.50 10.69 10.30
C ILE A 69 0.84 11.48 9.17
N TRP A 70 1.09 11.09 7.93
CA TRP A 70 0.55 11.75 6.75
C TRP A 70 -0.54 10.90 6.08
N LEU A 71 -1.62 11.56 5.66
CA LEU A 71 -2.70 10.95 4.89
C LEU A 71 -3.35 11.99 3.97
N THR A 72 -4.13 11.49 3.00
CA THR A 72 -4.94 12.33 2.11
C THR A 72 -6.43 12.17 2.39
N THR A 73 -7.20 13.23 2.19
CA THR A 73 -8.66 13.21 2.24
C THR A 73 -9.26 14.09 1.15
N ALA A 74 -10.54 13.91 0.86
CA ALA A 74 -11.27 14.76 -0.08
C ALA A 74 -12.69 15.00 0.43
N THR A 75 -13.36 16.05 -0.03
CA THR A 75 -14.81 16.17 0.13
C THR A 75 -15.49 15.01 -0.59
N GLU A 76 -16.67 14.59 -0.11
CA GLU A 76 -17.39 13.45 -0.70
C GLU A 76 -17.72 13.66 -2.19
N ASP A 77 -17.95 14.92 -2.57
CA ASP A 77 -18.22 15.34 -3.95
C ASP A 77 -16.94 15.53 -4.79
N GLY A 78 -15.75 15.40 -4.21
CA GLY A 78 -14.46 15.55 -4.89
C GLY A 78 -14.05 16.98 -5.22
N THR A 79 -14.81 17.99 -4.78
CA THR A 79 -14.52 19.40 -5.07
C THR A 79 -13.28 19.92 -4.37
N LYS A 80 -12.85 19.30 -3.26
CA LYS A 80 -11.59 19.63 -2.57
C LYS A 80 -10.82 18.38 -2.21
N MET A 81 -9.51 18.40 -2.45
CA MET A 81 -8.58 17.33 -2.10
C MET A 81 -7.49 17.91 -1.20
N SER A 82 -7.29 17.29 -0.04
CA SER A 82 -6.49 17.84 1.05
C SER A 82 -5.47 16.84 1.57
N VAL A 83 -4.36 17.35 2.08
CA VAL A 83 -3.37 16.60 2.85
C VAL A 83 -3.50 16.93 4.32
N LEU A 84 -3.36 15.91 5.17
CA LEU A 84 -3.29 16.04 6.61
C LEU A 84 -1.95 15.52 7.12
N CYS A 85 -1.39 16.21 8.11
CA CYS A 85 -0.34 15.69 8.98
C CYS A 85 -0.86 15.68 10.42
N VAL A 86 -0.74 14.54 11.08
CA VAL A 86 -1.12 14.32 12.47
C VAL A 86 0.14 14.03 13.27
N ASP A 87 0.31 14.73 14.39
CA ASP A 87 1.36 14.43 15.37
C ASP A 87 1.08 13.08 16.02
N ARG A 88 1.99 12.11 15.83
CA ARG A 88 1.83 10.73 16.27
C ARG A 88 1.66 10.62 17.79
N LYS A 89 2.31 11.48 18.56
CA LYS A 89 2.29 11.43 20.02
C LYS A 89 0.95 11.91 20.60
N SER A 90 0.43 13.03 20.11
CA SER A 90 -0.75 13.69 20.66
C SER A 90 -2.04 13.41 19.91
N GLY A 91 -1.95 12.96 18.66
CA GLY A 91 -3.09 12.86 17.74
C GLY A 91 -3.55 14.22 17.18
N ALA A 92 -2.87 15.32 17.48
CA ALA A 92 -3.26 16.63 16.98
C ALA A 92 -2.97 16.76 15.47
N ILE A 93 -3.92 17.30 14.71
CA ILE A 93 -3.69 17.69 13.32
C ILE A 93 -2.77 18.92 13.34
N VAL A 94 -1.56 18.79 12.79
CA VAL A 94 -0.57 19.87 12.71
C VAL A 94 -0.56 20.55 11.35
N HIS A 95 -0.99 19.83 10.30
CA HIS A 95 -1.23 20.40 8.98
C HIS A 95 -2.57 19.89 8.44
N ASP A 96 -3.37 20.81 7.89
CA ASP A 96 -4.59 20.52 7.13
C ASP A 96 -4.64 21.52 5.97
N LYS A 97 -4.32 21.06 4.77
CA LYS A 97 -4.18 21.93 3.59
C LYS A 97 -4.93 21.35 2.40
N VAL A 98 -5.80 22.16 1.81
CA VAL A 98 -6.38 21.90 0.49
C VAL A 98 -5.28 22.08 -0.55
N LEU A 99 -5.02 21.04 -1.33
CA LEU A 99 -4.00 21.05 -2.40
C LEU A 99 -4.61 21.21 -3.79
N MET A 100 -5.87 20.79 -3.97
CA MET A 100 -6.59 20.89 -5.24
C MET A 100 -8.05 21.24 -4.99
N GLU A 101 -8.53 22.26 -5.69
CA GLU A 101 -9.96 22.53 -5.86
C GLU A 101 -10.36 22.09 -7.27
N ASN A 102 -11.44 21.33 -7.38
CA ASN A 102 -11.91 20.75 -8.63
C ASN A 102 -13.35 21.17 -8.90
N GLU A 103 -13.54 22.00 -9.93
CA GLU A 103 -14.86 22.52 -10.31
C GLU A 103 -15.74 21.47 -11.00
N SER A 104 -15.14 20.41 -11.55
CA SER A 104 -15.86 19.34 -12.23
C SER A 104 -15.28 17.96 -11.91
N PRO A 105 -15.53 17.43 -10.70
CA PRO A 105 -15.10 16.09 -10.33
C PRO A 105 -15.65 15.02 -11.27
N ALA A 106 -14.76 14.18 -11.79
CA ALA A 106 -15.16 13.03 -12.60
C ALA A 106 -15.88 12.01 -11.71
N PHE A 107 -16.59 11.06 -12.32
CA PHE A 107 -17.27 10.01 -11.56
C PHE A 107 -16.27 9.25 -10.65
N CYS A 108 -16.67 9.03 -9.39
CA CYS A 108 -15.96 8.20 -8.44
C CYS A 108 -16.92 7.15 -7.89
N HIS A 109 -16.52 5.88 -7.93
CA HIS A 109 -17.37 4.81 -7.44
C HIS A 109 -17.55 4.91 -5.91
N PRO A 110 -18.71 4.55 -5.32
CA PRO A 110 -18.94 4.66 -3.87
C PRO A 110 -17.93 3.91 -3.00
N MET A 111 -17.40 2.79 -3.50
CA MET A 111 -16.33 2.02 -2.83
C MET A 111 -14.94 2.68 -2.91
N ASN A 112 -14.79 3.73 -3.71
CA ASN A 112 -13.55 4.46 -3.91
C ASN A 112 -13.67 5.90 -3.35
N SER A 113 -12.57 6.65 -3.41
CA SER A 113 -12.51 8.06 -3.04
C SER A 113 -11.53 8.80 -3.95
N TYR A 114 -11.66 10.12 -4.04
CA TYR A 114 -10.69 10.97 -4.74
C TYR A 114 -9.30 10.96 -4.06
N ALA A 115 -9.24 10.55 -2.79
CA ALA A 115 -8.05 10.50 -1.94
C ALA A 115 -7.67 9.05 -1.54
N THR A 116 -7.82 8.10 -2.45
CA THR A 116 -7.44 6.70 -2.23
C THR A 116 -5.94 6.46 -2.32
N PRO A 117 -5.19 7.05 -3.28
CA PRO A 117 -3.75 6.84 -3.34
C PRO A 117 -3.06 7.24 -2.03
N THR A 118 -2.25 6.32 -1.50
CA THR A 118 -1.47 6.51 -0.28
C THR A 118 -0.25 7.40 -0.57
N PRO A 119 0.07 8.40 0.26
CA PRO A 119 1.31 9.16 0.11
C PRO A 119 2.56 8.28 0.15
N VAL A 120 3.70 8.83 -0.26
CA VAL A 120 5.01 8.29 0.14
C VAL A 120 5.83 9.39 0.81
N ILE A 121 6.56 9.05 1.87
CA ILE A 121 7.31 10.00 2.69
C ILE A 121 8.77 9.59 2.86
N GLU A 122 9.65 10.57 2.88
CA GLU A 122 11.04 10.45 3.28
C GLU A 122 11.42 11.62 4.21
N ALA A 123 12.68 11.66 4.65
CA ALA A 123 13.16 12.75 5.48
C ALA A 123 12.98 14.11 4.77
N GLY A 124 12.16 14.98 5.37
CA GLY A 124 11.94 16.34 4.90
C GLY A 124 10.88 16.48 3.80
N ARG A 125 10.40 15.39 3.19
CA ARG A 125 9.49 15.45 2.03
C ARG A 125 8.40 14.41 2.05
N VAL A 126 7.20 14.82 1.66
CA VAL A 126 6.06 13.94 1.43
C VAL A 126 5.50 14.15 0.03
N TYR A 127 5.19 13.05 -0.63
CA TYR A 127 4.72 12.99 -2.00
C TYR A 127 3.25 12.57 -2.01
N ILE A 128 2.42 13.41 -2.58
CA ILE A 128 0.96 13.31 -2.57
C ILE A 128 0.47 13.05 -4.00
N HIS A 129 -0.49 12.15 -4.14
CA HIS A 129 -1.09 11.81 -5.42
C HIS A 129 -2.61 11.71 -5.30
N PHE A 130 -3.32 12.34 -6.24
CA PHE A 130 -4.78 12.31 -6.36
C PHE A 130 -5.19 11.84 -7.76
N GLY A 131 -4.43 10.96 -8.40
CA GLY A 131 -4.73 10.55 -9.78
C GLY A 131 -4.37 11.62 -10.80
N SER A 132 -5.26 11.84 -11.76
CA SER A 132 -5.07 12.85 -12.83
C SER A 132 -5.23 14.28 -12.33
N TYR A 133 -5.73 14.48 -11.11
CA TYR A 133 -5.93 15.82 -10.56
C TYR A 133 -4.64 16.48 -10.10
N LEU A 134 -3.76 15.74 -9.42
CA LEU A 134 -2.56 16.30 -8.82
C LEU A 134 -1.56 15.21 -8.42
N THR A 135 -0.29 15.45 -8.73
CA THR A 135 0.86 14.84 -8.03
C THR A 135 1.75 15.96 -7.51
N ALA A 136 2.13 15.93 -6.24
CA ALA A 136 2.91 17.01 -5.63
C ALA A 136 3.94 16.49 -4.62
N CYS A 137 5.01 17.26 -4.44
CA CYS A 137 5.95 17.12 -3.34
C CYS A 137 5.80 18.30 -2.39
N LEU A 138 5.75 18.02 -1.09
CA LEU A 138 5.64 19.02 -0.04
C LEU A 138 6.81 18.91 0.93
N ASP A 139 7.22 20.03 1.50
CA ASP A 139 8.12 20.08 2.64
C ASP A 139 7.37 19.63 3.91
N THR A 140 7.91 18.64 4.62
CA THR A 140 7.21 18.07 5.78
C THR A 140 7.15 18.99 7.01
N ALA A 141 8.01 20.01 7.10
CA ALA A 141 8.03 20.88 8.28
C ALA A 141 6.91 21.93 8.26
N ASN A 142 6.43 22.31 7.07
CA ASN A 142 5.44 23.36 6.92
C ASN A 142 4.31 23.02 5.94
N ALA A 143 4.35 21.85 5.30
CA ALA A 143 3.42 21.40 4.26
C ALA A 143 3.35 22.35 3.04
N GLU A 144 4.39 23.13 2.76
CA GLU A 144 4.48 23.96 1.56
C GLU A 144 4.84 23.11 0.33
N VAL A 145 4.23 23.45 -0.80
CA VAL A 145 4.47 22.75 -2.07
C VAL A 145 5.86 23.10 -2.61
N ILE A 146 6.69 22.09 -2.81
CA ILE A 146 8.00 22.20 -3.47
C ILE A 146 7.81 22.17 -4.99
N TRP A 147 7.05 21.20 -5.48
CA TRP A 147 6.65 21.10 -6.88
C TRP A 147 5.27 20.41 -7.00
N LYS A 148 4.57 20.65 -8.11
CA LYS A 148 3.32 19.96 -8.46
C LYS A 148 3.17 19.70 -9.96
N ARG A 149 2.40 18.68 -10.30
CA ARG A 149 2.06 18.22 -11.65
C ARG A 149 0.54 18.01 -11.74
N GLU A 150 -0.08 18.65 -12.71
CA GLU A 150 -1.53 18.62 -12.99
C GLU A 150 -1.81 18.26 -14.46
N ASP A 151 -0.77 17.85 -15.19
CA ASP A 151 -0.76 17.59 -16.63
C ASP A 151 -0.81 16.09 -17.00
N LEU A 152 -0.90 15.21 -16.00
CA LEU A 152 -0.94 13.75 -16.18
C LEU A 152 -2.38 13.28 -16.36
N GLU A 153 -2.87 13.35 -17.59
CA GLU A 153 -4.24 12.98 -17.96
C GLU A 153 -4.52 11.48 -17.82
N CYS A 154 -5.75 11.18 -17.40
CA CYS A 154 -6.33 9.83 -17.28
C CYS A 154 -7.80 9.97 -16.83
N ASP A 155 -8.74 9.38 -17.57
CA ASP A 155 -10.09 9.13 -17.10
C ASP A 155 -10.09 7.89 -16.20
N HIS A 156 -9.94 8.09 -14.90
CA HIS A 156 -10.02 7.00 -13.93
C HIS A 156 -11.39 6.28 -13.95
N HIS A 157 -12.45 6.99 -14.36
CA HIS A 157 -13.86 6.61 -14.36
C HIS A 157 -14.46 6.19 -13.00
N ARG A 158 -13.76 5.40 -12.17
CA ARG A 158 -14.20 4.94 -10.84
C ARG A 158 -13.34 5.53 -9.71
N GLY A 159 -12.54 6.56 -10.00
CA GLY A 159 -11.59 7.20 -9.09
C GLY A 159 -10.20 6.56 -9.10
N PRO A 160 -9.16 7.32 -8.70
CA PRO A 160 -7.77 6.85 -8.67
C PRO A 160 -7.50 5.88 -7.53
N ALA A 161 -6.41 5.11 -7.61
CA ALA A 161 -6.01 4.19 -6.54
C ALA A 161 -4.52 3.81 -6.50
N SER A 162 -3.81 3.83 -7.65
CA SER A 162 -2.36 3.55 -7.66
C SER A 162 -1.63 4.57 -6.80
N SER A 163 -0.92 4.10 -5.78
CA SER A 163 -0.09 4.94 -4.92
C SER A 163 1.29 5.14 -5.56
N PRO A 164 1.95 6.29 -5.34
CA PRO A 164 3.35 6.48 -5.75
C PRO A 164 4.29 5.52 -5.02
N ILE A 165 5.34 5.08 -5.72
CA ILE A 165 6.48 4.35 -5.15
C ILE A 165 7.70 5.25 -5.26
N LEU A 166 8.38 5.50 -4.14
CA LEU A 166 9.63 6.25 -4.11
C LEU A 166 10.80 5.28 -4.10
N HIS A 167 11.61 5.30 -5.17
CA HIS A 167 12.78 4.43 -5.27
C HIS A 167 13.85 5.05 -6.18
N ASP A 168 15.11 4.98 -5.77
CA ASP A 168 16.27 5.49 -6.53
C ASP A 168 16.07 6.91 -7.12
N GLY A 169 15.64 7.86 -6.27
CA GLY A 169 15.45 9.25 -6.71
C GLY A 169 14.22 9.49 -7.60
N LYS A 170 13.36 8.48 -7.79
CA LYS A 170 12.22 8.55 -8.71
C LYS A 170 10.92 8.22 -8.00
N LEU A 171 9.83 8.82 -8.48
CA LEU A 171 8.46 8.44 -8.16
C LEU A 171 7.84 7.69 -9.31
N PHE A 172 7.46 6.44 -9.09
CA PHE A 172 6.75 5.63 -10.08
C PHE A 172 5.26 5.63 -9.84
N ILE A 173 4.47 5.88 -10.88
CA ILE A 173 3.00 5.91 -10.82
C ILE A 173 2.43 5.25 -12.08
N ALA A 174 1.42 4.41 -11.92
CA ALA A 174 0.63 3.88 -13.03
C ALA A 174 -0.68 4.63 -13.19
N TYR A 175 -1.06 4.85 -14.45
CA TYR A 175 -2.31 5.44 -14.90
C TYR A 175 -2.99 4.45 -15.82
N ASP A 176 -3.84 3.59 -15.24
CA ASP A 176 -4.60 2.58 -15.98
C ASP A 176 -6.09 2.97 -15.99
N GLY A 177 -6.39 4.00 -16.76
CA GLY A 177 -7.71 4.61 -16.92
C GLY A 177 -8.58 3.93 -17.96
N TYR A 178 -9.79 4.46 -18.13
CA TYR A 178 -10.75 4.03 -19.15
C TYR A 178 -10.24 4.37 -20.56
N ASP A 179 -9.51 5.47 -20.69
CA ASP A 179 -9.04 6.05 -21.94
C ASP A 179 -7.58 5.71 -22.26
N VAL A 180 -6.71 5.66 -21.26
CA VAL A 180 -5.25 5.48 -21.43
C VAL A 180 -4.65 4.54 -20.40
N GLN A 181 -3.56 3.86 -20.78
CA GLN A 181 -2.77 3.01 -19.88
C GLN A 181 -1.27 3.32 -20.03
N TYR A 182 -0.65 3.89 -19.00
CA TYR A 182 0.78 4.21 -18.99
C TYR A 182 1.40 4.16 -17.59
N VAL A 183 2.72 4.03 -17.53
CA VAL A 183 3.52 4.20 -16.31
C VAL A 183 4.44 5.41 -16.51
N VAL A 184 4.59 6.20 -15.46
CA VAL A 184 5.48 7.37 -15.44
C VAL A 184 6.46 7.27 -14.29
N ALA A 185 7.71 7.69 -14.55
CA ALA A 185 8.70 8.00 -13.54
C ALA A 185 8.95 9.50 -13.50
N LEU A 186 8.79 10.09 -12.32
CA LEU A 186 9.10 11.50 -12.07
C LEU A 186 10.38 11.60 -11.26
N ASP A 187 11.19 12.61 -11.52
CA ASP A 187 12.30 12.97 -10.65
C ASP A 187 11.74 13.45 -9.31
N LYS A 188 12.22 12.89 -8.21
CA LYS A 188 11.64 13.19 -6.88
C LYS A 188 11.94 14.61 -6.41
N GLU A 189 12.97 15.25 -6.94
CA GLU A 189 13.43 16.58 -6.56
C GLU A 189 12.67 17.67 -7.31
N THR A 190 12.42 17.46 -8.61
CA THR A 190 11.87 18.49 -9.50
C THR A 190 10.43 18.21 -9.95
N GLY A 191 10.00 16.94 -9.87
CA GLY A 191 8.73 16.49 -10.44
C GLY A 191 8.76 16.36 -11.97
N GLU A 192 9.90 16.58 -12.63
CA GLU A 192 10.04 16.43 -14.08
C GLU A 192 9.90 14.96 -14.51
N THR A 193 9.36 14.72 -15.71
CA THR A 193 9.24 13.36 -16.25
C THR A 193 10.63 12.83 -16.62
N VAL A 194 11.09 11.77 -15.94
CA VAL A 194 12.29 11.02 -16.31
C VAL A 194 11.98 10.11 -17.50
N TRP A 195 10.88 9.37 -17.40
CA TRP A 195 10.33 8.60 -18.51
C TRP A 195 8.81 8.40 -18.37
N LYS A 196 8.13 8.21 -19.49
CA LYS A 196 6.71 7.83 -19.56
C LYS A 196 6.55 6.76 -20.64
N LYS A 197 5.87 5.66 -20.32
CA LYS A 197 5.74 4.50 -21.20
C LYS A 197 4.29 4.06 -21.27
N GLU A 198 3.73 4.03 -22.46
CA GLU A 198 2.43 3.39 -22.71
C GLU A 198 2.54 1.89 -22.44
N ARG A 199 1.50 1.31 -21.85
CA ARG A 199 1.43 -0.12 -21.57
C ARG A 199 1.09 -0.86 -22.86
N GLN A 200 2.10 -1.49 -23.47
CA GLN A 200 1.94 -2.31 -24.67
C GLN A 200 1.30 -3.67 -24.30
N ILE A 201 0.01 -3.66 -23.99
CA ILE A 201 -0.79 -4.84 -23.64
C ILE A 201 -1.88 -5.03 -24.69
N ASP A 202 -2.00 -6.25 -25.22
CA ASP A 202 -3.19 -6.64 -25.98
C ASP A 202 -4.30 -7.02 -25.00
N TYR A 203 -5.22 -6.09 -24.73
CA TYR A 203 -6.34 -6.32 -23.84
C TYR A 203 -7.44 -7.21 -24.46
N GLY A 204 -7.36 -7.51 -25.77
CA GLY A 204 -8.40 -8.24 -26.51
C GLY A 204 -9.74 -7.50 -26.59
N THR A 205 -9.76 -6.20 -26.28
CA THR A 205 -10.95 -5.35 -26.26
C THR A 205 -10.58 -3.87 -26.35
N ASN A 206 -11.52 -3.05 -26.81
CA ASN A 206 -11.44 -1.59 -26.78
C ASN A 206 -12.42 -0.99 -25.74
N ASP A 207 -13.03 -1.83 -24.91
CA ASP A 207 -13.86 -1.39 -23.80
C ASP A 207 -12.96 -0.92 -22.64
N GLY A 208 -12.89 0.39 -22.44
CA GLY A 208 -12.09 1.02 -21.42
C GLY A 208 -12.36 0.50 -20.00
N ASP A 209 -13.58 0.08 -19.67
CA ASP A 209 -13.88 -0.44 -18.32
C ASP A 209 -13.13 -1.76 -18.06
N ARG A 210 -12.77 -2.50 -19.12
CA ARG A 210 -12.03 -3.76 -19.07
C ARG A 210 -10.51 -3.60 -19.15
N MET A 211 -10.01 -2.41 -19.43
CA MET A 211 -8.57 -2.11 -19.55
C MET A 211 -7.99 -1.47 -18.29
N LYS A 212 -8.85 -1.12 -17.32
CA LYS A 212 -8.46 -0.42 -16.09
C LYS A 212 -7.79 -1.29 -15.05
N ALA A 213 -6.96 -0.64 -14.24
CA ALA A 213 -6.44 -1.19 -13.00
C ALA A 213 -6.29 -0.10 -11.93
N TYR A 214 -6.10 -0.56 -10.70
CA TYR A 214 -6.06 0.25 -9.48
C TYR A 214 -4.77 0.01 -8.68
N CYS A 215 -3.90 -0.87 -9.18
CA CYS A 215 -2.80 -1.48 -8.46
C CYS A 215 -1.65 -0.50 -8.21
N THR A 216 -1.10 -0.52 -7.00
CA THR A 216 0.24 0.03 -6.71
C THR A 216 1.29 -1.02 -7.07
N GLY A 217 2.31 -0.68 -7.86
CA GLY A 217 3.36 -1.62 -8.26
C GLY A 217 4.29 -2.03 -7.11
N HIS A 218 5.36 -2.76 -7.44
CA HIS A 218 6.38 -3.18 -6.49
C HIS A 218 7.75 -3.20 -7.17
N VAL A 219 8.78 -2.62 -6.54
CA VAL A 219 10.18 -2.75 -7.00
C VAL A 219 10.81 -3.97 -6.34
N ILE A 220 11.20 -4.95 -7.14
CA ILE A 220 11.81 -6.21 -6.67
C ILE A 220 13.22 -6.34 -7.19
N THR A 221 14.06 -7.14 -6.54
CA THR A 221 15.41 -7.47 -7.04
C THR A 221 15.48 -8.95 -7.37
N VAL A 222 15.86 -9.27 -8.61
CA VAL A 222 15.99 -10.65 -9.12
C VAL A 222 17.37 -10.79 -9.75
N ASN A 223 18.19 -11.70 -9.25
CA ASN A 223 19.56 -11.93 -9.75
C ASN A 223 20.42 -10.65 -9.86
N GLY A 224 20.22 -9.69 -8.94
CA GLY A 224 20.92 -8.40 -8.93
C GLY A 224 20.35 -7.34 -9.87
N GLN A 225 19.27 -7.63 -10.60
CA GLN A 225 18.56 -6.67 -11.43
C GLN A 225 17.28 -6.20 -10.70
N GLU A 226 17.11 -4.89 -10.57
CA GLU A 226 15.85 -4.31 -10.10
C GLU A 226 14.78 -4.37 -11.19
N GLN A 227 13.55 -4.63 -10.78
CA GLN A 227 12.40 -4.72 -11.66
C GLN A 227 11.21 -4.00 -11.03
N LEU A 228 10.63 -3.05 -11.75
CA LEU A 228 9.40 -2.36 -11.36
C LEU A 228 8.21 -3.15 -11.92
N VAL A 229 7.56 -3.94 -11.07
CA VAL A 229 6.44 -4.81 -11.45
C VAL A 229 5.12 -4.08 -11.23
N TYR A 230 4.37 -3.86 -12.32
CA TYR A 230 3.05 -3.27 -12.29
C TYR A 230 2.00 -4.20 -12.90
N PRO A 231 1.09 -4.75 -12.08
CA PRO A 231 -0.12 -5.40 -12.57
C PRO A 231 -1.07 -4.41 -13.24
N SER A 232 -1.79 -4.89 -14.25
CA SER A 232 -2.84 -4.14 -14.95
C SER A 232 -4.05 -5.05 -15.21
N ALA A 233 -4.99 -4.61 -16.05
CA ALA A 233 -5.99 -5.53 -16.59
C ALA A 233 -5.33 -6.53 -17.54
N VAL A 234 -5.77 -7.80 -17.49
CA VAL A 234 -5.33 -8.92 -18.34
C VAL A 234 -3.85 -9.33 -18.20
N ALA A 235 -2.92 -8.40 -17.96
CA ALA A 235 -1.48 -8.67 -17.92
C ALA A 235 -0.75 -7.85 -16.84
N THR A 236 0.44 -8.35 -16.49
CA THR A 236 1.42 -7.66 -15.63
C THR A 236 2.70 -7.44 -16.44
N ILE A 237 3.28 -6.25 -16.31
CA ILE A 237 4.55 -5.89 -16.95
C ILE A 237 5.57 -5.57 -15.86
N ALA A 238 6.79 -6.09 -16.01
CA ALA A 238 7.96 -5.60 -15.30
C ALA A 238 8.80 -4.69 -16.18
N TYR A 239 9.22 -3.57 -15.62
CA TYR A 239 10.07 -2.58 -16.28
C TYR A 239 11.42 -2.50 -15.60
N ASP A 240 12.45 -2.12 -16.35
CA ASP A 240 13.68 -1.56 -15.78
C ASP A 240 13.33 -0.21 -15.12
N PRO A 241 13.51 -0.02 -13.80
CA PRO A 241 13.17 1.23 -13.14
C PRO A 241 13.95 2.45 -13.68
N SER A 242 15.14 2.24 -14.23
CA SER A 242 16.02 3.33 -14.69
C SER A 242 15.49 4.03 -15.95
N GLY A 243 15.05 3.26 -16.95
CA GLY A 243 14.63 3.76 -18.27
C GLY A 243 13.19 3.40 -18.68
N GLY A 244 12.50 2.57 -17.90
CA GLY A 244 11.14 2.12 -18.18
C GLY A 244 11.05 1.10 -19.32
N ASP A 245 12.16 0.45 -19.69
CA ASP A 245 12.12 -0.57 -20.73
C ASP A 245 11.48 -1.85 -20.19
N THR A 246 10.59 -2.46 -20.98
CA THR A 246 9.92 -3.70 -20.61
C THR A 246 10.93 -4.84 -20.50
N LEU A 247 10.98 -5.48 -19.33
CA LEU A 247 11.78 -6.68 -19.08
C LEU A 247 10.99 -7.93 -19.46
N TRP A 248 9.78 -8.05 -18.91
CA TRP A 248 8.87 -9.15 -19.23
C TRP A 248 7.40 -8.74 -19.08
N THR A 249 6.54 -9.49 -19.77
CA THR A 249 5.08 -9.39 -19.69
C THR A 249 4.49 -10.77 -19.45
N VAL A 250 3.50 -10.86 -18.56
CA VAL A 250 2.73 -12.09 -18.32
C VAL A 250 1.24 -11.79 -18.46
N TYR A 251 0.56 -12.51 -19.34
CA TYR A 251 -0.89 -12.45 -19.49
C TYR A 251 -1.54 -13.44 -18.52
N HIS A 252 -2.32 -12.93 -17.58
CA HIS A 252 -2.99 -13.69 -16.52
C HIS A 252 -4.53 -13.59 -16.58
N GLU A 253 -5.05 -13.01 -17.65
CA GLU A 253 -6.48 -12.73 -17.86
C GLU A 253 -7.09 -11.84 -16.76
N GLY A 254 -8.41 -11.66 -16.84
CA GLY A 254 -9.22 -10.90 -15.90
C GLY A 254 -9.02 -9.39 -16.00
N MET A 255 -9.56 -8.66 -15.02
CA MET A 255 -9.59 -7.19 -15.04
C MET A 255 -9.45 -6.61 -13.64
N ASN A 256 -9.21 -5.30 -13.56
CA ASN A 256 -9.20 -4.50 -12.33
C ASN A 256 -8.25 -5.06 -11.26
N ALA A 257 -6.97 -5.27 -11.60
CA ALA A 257 -5.96 -5.57 -10.58
C ALA A 257 -5.91 -4.41 -9.56
N SER A 258 -6.06 -4.73 -8.27
CA SER A 258 -6.09 -3.73 -7.18
C SER A 258 -5.01 -3.96 -6.14
N ALA A 259 -4.73 -5.22 -5.81
CA ALA A 259 -3.72 -5.58 -4.83
C ALA A 259 -2.31 -5.33 -5.38
N ARG A 260 -1.43 -4.68 -4.57
CA ARG A 260 0.02 -4.63 -4.83
C ARG A 260 0.56 -6.06 -4.97
N PRO A 261 1.37 -6.38 -6.01
CA PRO A 261 1.94 -7.71 -6.15
C PRO A 261 2.92 -7.98 -5.01
N LEU A 262 3.02 -9.24 -4.62
CA LEU A 262 3.93 -9.70 -3.58
C LEU A 262 5.07 -10.50 -4.21
N TYR A 263 6.31 -10.22 -3.80
CA TYR A 263 7.47 -11.00 -4.20
C TYR A 263 8.07 -11.71 -2.99
N GLY A 264 8.26 -13.02 -3.12
CA GLY A 264 8.84 -13.85 -2.08
C GLY A 264 9.06 -15.25 -2.59
N ASP A 265 10.03 -15.96 -2.00
CA ASP A 265 10.40 -17.32 -2.40
C ASP A 265 10.74 -17.48 -3.90
N GLY A 266 11.17 -16.39 -4.56
CA GLY A 266 11.50 -16.37 -5.98
C GLY A 266 10.29 -16.27 -6.92
N LEU A 267 9.09 -16.03 -6.39
CA LEU A 267 7.86 -15.91 -7.16
C LEU A 267 7.21 -14.54 -6.94
N VAL A 268 6.59 -14.01 -8.00
CA VAL A 268 5.70 -12.86 -7.94
C VAL A 268 4.26 -13.37 -7.93
N PHE A 269 3.52 -13.00 -6.88
CA PHE A 269 2.11 -13.33 -6.72
C PHE A 269 1.25 -12.14 -7.17
N ILE A 270 0.35 -12.40 -8.11
CA ILE A 270 -0.50 -11.37 -8.74
C ILE A 270 -1.95 -11.81 -8.64
N THR A 271 -2.83 -10.93 -8.16
CA THR A 271 -4.28 -11.13 -8.13
C THR A 271 -5.02 -10.11 -8.99
N ASN A 272 -6.22 -10.45 -9.45
CA ASN A 272 -7.09 -9.51 -10.17
C ASN A 272 -8.48 -9.39 -9.54
N GLY A 273 -9.23 -8.37 -9.96
CA GLY A 273 -10.56 -8.05 -9.46
C GLY A 273 -11.64 -9.07 -9.79
N MET A 274 -11.34 -10.11 -10.58
CA MET A 274 -12.24 -11.22 -10.86
C MET A 274 -12.02 -12.43 -9.93
N GLY A 275 -11.11 -12.31 -8.95
CA GLY A 275 -10.83 -13.38 -8.01
C GLY A 275 -9.99 -14.50 -8.62
N SER A 276 -8.98 -14.16 -9.43
CA SER A 276 -7.94 -15.09 -9.83
C SER A 276 -6.56 -14.62 -9.43
N MET A 277 -5.65 -15.58 -9.29
CA MET A 277 -4.27 -15.40 -8.90
C MET A 277 -3.34 -16.20 -9.81
N VAL A 278 -2.15 -15.67 -10.06
CA VAL A 278 -1.02 -16.40 -10.66
C VAL A 278 0.23 -16.23 -9.80
N ALA A 279 1.09 -17.25 -9.81
CA ALA A 279 2.47 -17.14 -9.35
C ALA A 279 3.41 -17.24 -10.55
N VAL A 280 4.32 -16.27 -10.65
CA VAL A 280 5.17 -16.08 -11.83
C VAL A 280 6.63 -16.04 -11.41
N ARG A 281 7.50 -16.79 -12.10
CA ARG A 281 8.95 -16.62 -11.97
C ARG A 281 9.38 -15.33 -12.70
N PRO A 282 10.04 -14.37 -12.01
CA PRO A 282 10.39 -13.07 -12.60
C PRO A 282 11.78 -13.04 -13.24
N ASP A 283 12.36 -14.18 -13.60
CA ASP A 283 13.69 -14.31 -14.19
C ASP A 283 13.68 -14.44 -15.73
N GLY A 284 12.50 -14.34 -16.34
CA GLY A 284 12.31 -14.40 -17.79
C GLY A 284 12.49 -13.06 -18.51
N LYS A 285 12.32 -13.08 -19.84
CA LYS A 285 12.37 -11.90 -20.72
C LYS A 285 11.28 -11.98 -21.79
N GLY A 286 10.73 -10.82 -22.18
CA GLY A 286 9.67 -10.72 -23.19
C GLY A 286 8.33 -11.27 -22.69
N ASP A 287 7.53 -11.85 -23.58
CA ASP A 287 6.31 -12.54 -23.16
C ASP A 287 6.66 -13.87 -22.49
N VAL A 288 6.40 -13.95 -21.18
CA VAL A 288 6.72 -15.11 -20.35
C VAL A 288 5.49 -15.97 -20.02
N THR A 289 4.32 -15.66 -20.60
CA THR A 289 3.03 -16.28 -20.28
C THR A 289 3.07 -17.80 -20.36
N GLY A 290 3.60 -18.35 -21.46
CA GLY A 290 3.65 -19.80 -21.68
C GLY A 290 4.79 -20.52 -20.95
N THR A 291 5.65 -19.80 -20.23
CA THR A 291 6.91 -20.36 -19.72
C THR A 291 7.14 -20.16 -18.23
N HIS A 292 6.65 -19.07 -17.63
CA HIS A 292 7.02 -18.67 -16.25
C HIS A 292 5.87 -18.64 -15.24
N ILE A 293 4.64 -18.94 -15.66
CA ILE A 293 3.55 -19.19 -14.71
C ILE A 293 3.80 -20.55 -14.05
N GLU A 294 4.07 -20.57 -12.75
CA GLU A 294 4.21 -21.80 -11.97
C GLU A 294 2.86 -22.46 -11.72
N TRP A 295 1.89 -21.63 -11.31
CA TRP A 295 0.53 -22.06 -11.05
C TRP A 295 -0.43 -20.88 -11.17
N SER A 296 -1.70 -21.21 -11.35
CA SER A 296 -2.82 -20.26 -11.34
C SER A 296 -4.00 -20.83 -10.56
N GLY A 297 -4.83 -19.96 -9.99
CA GLY A 297 -5.93 -20.37 -9.14
C GLY A 297 -7.05 -19.33 -9.05
N ARG A 298 -8.28 -19.80 -8.79
CA ARG A 298 -9.48 -18.94 -8.64
C ARG A 298 -10.25 -19.19 -7.34
N LYS A 299 -10.05 -20.36 -6.72
CA LYS A 299 -10.70 -20.68 -5.45
C LYS A 299 -10.24 -19.65 -4.42
N SER A 300 -11.14 -18.96 -3.72
CA SER A 300 -10.85 -18.14 -2.54
C SER A 300 -9.65 -17.20 -2.67
N VAL A 301 -9.61 -16.43 -3.75
CA VAL A 301 -8.62 -15.37 -3.99
C VAL A 301 -9.24 -14.02 -3.61
N ALA A 302 -8.49 -13.19 -2.89
CA ALA A 302 -8.91 -11.83 -2.56
C ALA A 302 -8.87 -10.93 -3.80
N LYS A 303 -9.90 -10.09 -3.99
CA LYS A 303 -10.01 -9.21 -5.16
C LYS A 303 -9.36 -7.84 -4.95
N LYS A 304 -9.23 -7.38 -3.70
CA LYS A 304 -8.86 -5.99 -3.35
C LYS A 304 -7.59 -5.92 -2.52
N SER A 305 -7.54 -6.65 -1.41
CA SER A 305 -6.45 -6.67 -0.45
C SER A 305 -5.22 -7.40 -0.99
N SER A 306 -4.05 -6.85 -0.67
CA SER A 306 -2.75 -7.51 -0.88
C SER A 306 -2.56 -8.67 0.08
N GLN A 307 -1.72 -9.61 -0.34
CA GLN A 307 -1.41 -10.82 0.41
C GLN A 307 -0.24 -10.61 1.38
N LEU A 308 -0.02 -11.57 2.27
CA LEU A 308 1.17 -11.67 3.12
C LEU A 308 1.87 -13.01 2.87
N LEU A 309 3.19 -13.03 2.87
CA LEU A 309 3.98 -14.25 2.91
C LEU A 309 4.64 -14.34 4.29
N VAL A 310 4.23 -15.31 5.10
CA VAL A 310 4.72 -15.49 6.47
C VAL A 310 4.99 -16.97 6.70
N ASP A 311 6.20 -17.29 7.17
CA ASP A 311 6.61 -18.65 7.53
C ASP A 311 6.30 -19.71 6.45
N GLY A 312 6.52 -19.36 5.18
CA GLY A 312 6.31 -20.25 4.03
C GLY A 312 4.84 -20.44 3.62
N LEU A 313 3.93 -19.59 4.11
CA LEU A 313 2.51 -19.60 3.72
C LEU A 313 2.05 -18.23 3.22
N LEU A 314 1.22 -18.25 2.18
CA LEU A 314 0.57 -17.07 1.62
C LEU A 314 -0.80 -16.86 2.28
N TYR A 315 -1.01 -15.71 2.91
CA TYR A 315 -2.25 -15.35 3.60
C TYR A 315 -3.02 -14.27 2.87
N MET A 316 -4.35 -14.43 2.85
CA MET A 316 -5.27 -13.48 2.22
C MET A 316 -6.56 -13.34 3.03
N ASN A 317 -7.16 -12.15 2.98
CA ASN A 317 -8.48 -11.83 3.51
C ASN A 317 -9.35 -11.28 2.37
N SER A 318 -10.39 -11.99 1.95
CA SER A 318 -11.17 -11.60 0.76
C SER A 318 -12.29 -10.61 1.06
N ASP A 319 -12.72 -9.88 0.04
CA ASP A 319 -13.88 -8.99 0.07
C ASP A 319 -15.19 -9.73 0.40
N ASP A 320 -15.21 -11.05 0.24
CA ASP A 320 -16.34 -11.87 0.63
C ASP A 320 -16.33 -12.22 2.13
N GLY A 321 -15.24 -11.97 2.88
CA GLY A 321 -15.09 -12.22 4.32
C GLY A 321 -14.33 -13.51 4.69
N VAL A 322 -13.59 -14.07 3.74
CA VAL A 322 -12.88 -15.36 3.90
C VAL A 322 -11.42 -15.06 4.22
N VAL A 323 -10.85 -15.74 5.20
CA VAL A 323 -9.39 -15.78 5.40
C VAL A 323 -8.85 -17.11 4.93
N THR A 324 -7.70 -17.09 4.25
CA THR A 324 -7.08 -18.28 3.67
C THR A 324 -5.58 -18.28 3.89
N ALA A 325 -5.02 -19.46 4.11
CA ALA A 325 -3.60 -19.74 3.91
C ALA A 325 -3.39 -20.69 2.74
N ARG A 326 -2.31 -20.49 1.99
CA ARG A 326 -1.92 -21.30 0.84
C ARG A 326 -0.46 -21.64 0.88
N ASP A 327 -0.16 -22.76 0.25
CA ASP A 327 1.20 -23.07 -0.15
C ASP A 327 1.60 -22.15 -1.33
N PRO A 328 2.66 -21.33 -1.19
CA PRO A 328 3.08 -20.38 -2.22
C PRO A 328 3.70 -21.07 -3.45
N ARG A 329 4.17 -22.31 -3.34
CA ARG A 329 4.82 -23.06 -4.44
C ARG A 329 3.82 -23.75 -5.35
N THR A 330 2.68 -24.17 -4.81
CA THR A 330 1.66 -24.95 -5.52
C THR A 330 0.35 -24.19 -5.73
N GLY A 331 0.07 -23.19 -4.90
CA GLY A 331 -1.21 -22.45 -4.88
C GLY A 331 -2.33 -23.19 -4.15
N ASP A 332 -2.06 -24.37 -3.61
CA ASP A 332 -3.04 -25.18 -2.89
C ASP A 332 -3.50 -24.50 -1.60
N VAL A 333 -4.79 -24.62 -1.32
CA VAL A 333 -5.38 -24.12 -0.07
C VAL A 333 -4.95 -25.05 1.05
N VAL A 334 -4.20 -24.52 2.02
CA VAL A 334 -3.84 -25.24 3.25
C VAL A 334 -5.02 -25.22 4.20
N TRP A 335 -5.58 -24.04 4.47
CA TRP A 335 -6.83 -23.87 5.19
C TRP A 335 -7.60 -22.64 4.72
N GLN A 336 -8.89 -22.62 5.04
CA GLN A 336 -9.80 -21.54 4.70
C GLN A 336 -10.89 -21.42 5.76
N GLU A 337 -11.14 -20.21 6.25
CA GLU A 337 -12.16 -19.96 7.27
C GLU A 337 -13.05 -18.75 6.97
N ARG A 338 -14.28 -18.81 7.49
CA ARG A 338 -15.23 -17.71 7.44
C ARG A 338 -14.95 -16.76 8.60
N ALA A 339 -14.25 -15.66 8.32
CA ALA A 339 -14.06 -14.59 9.28
C ALA A 339 -15.33 -13.73 9.47
N GLY A 340 -16.19 -13.64 8.45
CA GLY A 340 -17.32 -12.69 8.45
C GLY A 340 -16.86 -11.27 8.11
N GLY A 341 -17.83 -10.36 7.92
CA GLY A 341 -17.57 -9.04 7.36
C GLY A 341 -17.06 -9.09 5.91
N SER A 342 -16.61 -7.94 5.41
CA SER A 342 -15.96 -7.78 4.11
C SER A 342 -14.59 -7.12 4.28
N PHE A 343 -13.60 -7.48 3.48
CA PHE A 343 -12.26 -6.90 3.58
C PHE A 343 -11.89 -6.08 2.34
N ALA A 344 -11.37 -4.87 2.58
CA ALA A 344 -10.73 -4.03 1.58
C ALA A 344 -9.30 -3.67 2.00
N ALA A 345 -9.12 -3.38 3.29
CA ALA A 345 -7.80 -3.23 3.89
C ALA A 345 -6.99 -4.53 3.78
N SER A 346 -5.71 -4.36 3.45
CA SER A 346 -4.78 -5.48 3.39
C SER A 346 -4.33 -5.85 4.80
N PRO A 347 -4.03 -7.14 5.07
CA PRO A 347 -3.58 -7.56 6.38
C PRO A 347 -2.12 -7.16 6.60
N ILE A 348 -1.71 -7.16 7.86
CA ILE A 348 -0.31 -6.98 8.28
C ILE A 348 0.16 -8.12 9.18
N TYR A 349 1.46 -8.36 9.17
CA TYR A 349 2.13 -9.26 10.10
C TYR A 349 2.96 -8.46 11.11
N ALA A 350 2.76 -8.71 12.40
CA ALA A 350 3.50 -8.06 13.48
C ALA A 350 3.59 -8.97 14.71
N GLY A 351 4.78 -9.15 15.27
CA GLY A 351 5.02 -9.85 16.52
C GLY A 351 4.46 -11.28 16.53
N GLY A 352 4.63 -12.03 15.43
CA GLY A 352 4.13 -13.40 15.31
C GLY A 352 2.62 -13.53 15.08
N ARG A 353 1.94 -12.46 14.64
CA ARG A 353 0.48 -12.43 14.45
C ARG A 353 0.11 -11.75 13.15
N ILE A 354 -1.00 -12.17 12.56
CA ILE A 354 -1.61 -11.52 11.39
C ILE A 354 -2.88 -10.79 11.84
N TYR A 355 -3.01 -9.54 11.44
CA TYR A 355 -4.17 -8.69 11.72
C TYR A 355 -4.91 -8.36 10.43
N ALA A 356 -6.24 -8.54 10.43
CA ALA A 356 -7.12 -8.23 9.32
C ALA A 356 -8.26 -7.31 9.77
N PHE A 357 -8.60 -6.32 8.94
CA PHE A 357 -9.51 -5.22 9.31
C PHE A 357 -10.66 -5.14 8.31
N SER A 358 -11.90 -5.33 8.79
CA SER A 358 -13.08 -5.36 7.92
C SER A 358 -13.62 -3.96 7.61
N THR A 359 -14.42 -3.87 6.54
CA THR A 359 -15.12 -2.66 6.13
C THR A 359 -16.26 -2.27 7.08
N GLU A 360 -16.55 -3.10 8.08
CA GLU A 360 -17.56 -2.90 9.14
C GLU A 360 -16.92 -2.67 10.52
N GLY A 361 -15.59 -2.67 10.62
CA GLY A 361 -14.83 -2.36 11.83
C GLY A 361 -14.47 -3.59 12.66
N ASP A 362 -14.76 -4.79 12.17
CA ASP A 362 -14.33 -6.02 12.82
C ASP A 362 -12.83 -6.21 12.59
N ILE A 363 -12.12 -6.59 13.64
CA ILE A 363 -10.68 -6.83 13.62
C ILE A 363 -10.43 -8.28 14.01
N LEU A 364 -9.76 -9.02 13.13
CA LEU A 364 -9.38 -10.40 13.35
C LEU A 364 -7.87 -10.49 13.56
N THR A 365 -7.47 -11.10 14.66
CA THR A 365 -6.07 -11.44 14.96
C THR A 365 -5.91 -12.95 14.93
N ILE A 366 -5.02 -13.45 14.08
CA ILE A 366 -4.72 -14.88 13.97
C ILE A 366 -3.23 -15.15 14.18
N LYS A 367 -2.91 -16.38 14.55
CA LYS A 367 -1.54 -16.88 14.51
C LYS A 367 -1.27 -17.51 13.13
N PRO A 368 -0.12 -17.21 12.48
CA PRO A 368 0.28 -17.92 11.27
C PRO A 368 0.57 -19.39 11.58
N GLY A 369 0.30 -20.27 10.61
CA GLY A 369 0.56 -21.70 10.73
C GLY A 369 -0.23 -22.56 9.74
N GLN A 370 0.06 -23.87 9.78
CA GLN A 370 -0.57 -24.89 8.96
C GLN A 370 -2.04 -25.16 9.32
N ASP A 371 -2.49 -24.68 10.48
CA ASP A 371 -3.87 -24.75 10.94
C ASP A 371 -4.37 -23.35 11.26
N TYR A 372 -5.67 -23.10 11.06
CA TYR A 372 -6.30 -21.84 11.47
C TYR A 372 -6.29 -21.72 13.01
N GLN A 373 -5.77 -20.61 13.52
CA GLN A 373 -5.77 -20.29 14.95
C GLN A 373 -6.18 -18.83 15.17
N GLU A 374 -7.46 -18.62 15.48
CA GLU A 374 -7.97 -17.33 15.93
C GLU A 374 -7.45 -17.01 17.33
N LEU A 375 -6.86 -15.83 17.50
CA LEU A 375 -6.38 -15.33 18.78
C LEU A 375 -7.36 -14.33 19.40
N ALA A 376 -7.95 -13.47 18.57
CA ALA A 376 -8.98 -12.54 19.00
C ALA A 376 -9.84 -12.10 17.81
N LYS A 377 -11.07 -11.73 18.12
CA LYS A 377 -11.99 -11.07 17.20
C LYS A 377 -12.71 -9.94 17.93
N THR A 378 -12.39 -8.72 17.56
CA THR A 378 -12.85 -7.49 18.22
C THR A 378 -13.50 -6.55 17.22
N LYS A 379 -13.95 -5.39 17.71
CA LYS A 379 -14.55 -4.35 16.87
C LYS A 379 -14.01 -2.98 17.29
N LEU A 380 -13.68 -2.15 16.31
CA LEU A 380 -13.26 -0.76 16.53
C LEU A 380 -13.74 0.12 15.37
N GLY A 381 -14.24 1.31 15.70
CA GLY A 381 -14.60 2.32 14.72
C GLY A 381 -15.74 1.91 13.78
N ASP A 382 -15.81 2.58 12.63
CA ASP A 382 -16.88 2.50 11.63
C ASP A 382 -16.47 1.77 10.33
N GLY A 383 -15.35 1.06 10.38
CA GLY A 383 -14.81 0.25 9.29
C GLY A 383 -13.54 0.77 8.65
N PHE A 384 -12.76 -0.15 8.12
CA PHE A 384 -11.43 0.10 7.60
C PHE A 384 -11.37 -0.19 6.09
N MET A 385 -11.15 0.87 5.33
CA MET A 385 -10.88 0.78 3.88
C MET A 385 -9.37 0.88 3.60
N ALA A 386 -8.67 1.66 4.41
CA ALA A 386 -7.24 1.87 4.36
C ALA A 386 -6.51 0.73 5.09
N SER A 387 -5.29 0.41 4.62
CA SER A 387 -4.42 -0.54 5.33
C SER A 387 -3.71 0.18 6.48
N PRO A 388 -3.34 -0.52 7.57
CA PRO A 388 -2.67 0.09 8.72
C PRO A 388 -1.22 0.51 8.43
N ALA A 389 -0.65 1.29 9.35
CA ALA A 389 0.78 1.47 9.51
C ALA A 389 1.24 0.98 10.88
N VAL A 390 2.49 0.51 10.97
CA VAL A 390 3.11 0.11 12.24
C VAL A 390 4.45 0.81 12.38
N VAL A 391 4.67 1.42 13.54
CA VAL A 391 5.95 2.03 13.91
C VAL A 391 6.22 1.68 15.36
N ASP A 392 7.41 1.17 15.63
CA ASP A 392 7.78 0.58 16.91
C ASP A 392 6.70 -0.44 17.36
N ASP A 393 6.15 -0.30 18.57
CA ASP A 393 5.05 -1.13 19.10
C ASP A 393 3.67 -0.46 18.94
N GLN A 394 3.55 0.49 18.00
CA GLN A 394 2.34 1.26 17.78
C GLN A 394 1.69 0.92 16.44
N LEU A 395 0.39 0.68 16.47
CA LEU A 395 -0.43 0.44 15.30
C LEU A 395 -1.29 1.68 15.01
N ILE A 396 -1.16 2.22 13.80
CA ILE A 396 -1.95 3.35 13.33
C ILE A 396 -3.04 2.82 12.41
N LEU A 397 -4.31 3.08 12.76
CA LEU A 397 -5.47 2.66 11.99
C LEU A 397 -6.25 3.86 11.49
N ARG A 398 -6.67 3.82 10.22
CA ARG A 398 -7.59 4.79 9.64
C ARG A 398 -8.93 4.12 9.36
N SER A 399 -9.95 4.46 10.14
CA SER A 399 -11.33 4.10 9.83
C SER A 399 -11.94 5.10 8.83
N LYS A 400 -13.23 4.98 8.51
CA LYS A 400 -13.89 5.90 7.57
C LYS A 400 -13.93 7.34 8.10
N SER A 401 -13.98 7.53 9.41
CA SER A 401 -14.13 8.86 10.04
C SER A 401 -13.01 9.25 11.01
N HIS A 402 -12.10 8.35 11.39
CA HIS A 402 -11.10 8.62 12.42
C HIS A 402 -9.73 8.00 12.10
N LEU A 403 -8.69 8.61 12.65
CA LEU A 403 -7.35 8.04 12.79
C LEU A 403 -7.15 7.63 14.25
N TYR A 404 -6.56 6.46 14.48
CA TYR A 404 -6.32 5.89 15.82
C TYR A 404 -4.85 5.55 15.98
N LEU A 405 -4.33 5.74 17.19
CA LEU A 405 -3.10 5.10 17.66
C LEU A 405 -3.45 4.03 18.67
N ILE A 406 -2.98 2.82 18.41
CA ILE A 406 -3.17 1.63 19.24
C ILE A 406 -1.81 1.21 19.79
N GLU A 407 -1.76 0.95 21.09
CA GLU A 407 -0.54 0.51 21.78
C GLU A 407 -0.96 -0.19 23.10
N ARG A 408 -0.15 -1.14 23.58
CA ARG A 408 -0.46 -1.96 24.75
C ARG A 408 -0.66 -1.20 26.06
#